data_AF-A0A7C7E1B1-F1
#
_entry.id   AF-A0A7C7E1B1-F1
#
_cell.length_a   1.000
_cell.length_b   1.000
_cell.length_c   1.000
_cell.angle_alpha   90.00
_cell.angle_beta   90.00
_cell.angle_gamma   90.00
#
_symmetry.space_group_name_H-M   'P 1'
#
loop_
_entity.id
_entity.type
_entity.pdbx_description
1 polymer ?
#
loop_
_entity_poly.entity_id
_entity_poly.type
_entity_poly.pdbx_seq_one_letter_code
_entity_poly.pdbx_strand_id
1 'polypeptide(L)'
;MYSQLEINGSTYVNNVSRSNNTETQKNEKLAKTCKDFESVFLTILWRDMTKSSGLNAGEWDVVLSQIMGKAWAEAGGIGLAKVLYKQLSKSSSENDLGDDNGGEFLPAEESQ
;
A
#
# COMPACT_ATOMS: atom_id res chain seq x y z
N MET A 1 -21.91 -51.21 -27.20
CA MET A 1 -21.10 -50.95 -26.00
C MET A 1 -20.59 -49.52 -26.09
N TYR A 2 -20.84 -48.71 -25.07
CA TYR A 2 -20.54 -47.28 -25.06
C TYR A 2 -19.04 -46.99 -24.99
N SER A 3 -18.69 -45.85 -25.59
CA SER A 3 -17.37 -45.27 -25.82
C SER A 3 -16.55 -45.00 -24.56
N GLN A 4 -15.21 -45.12 -24.66
CA GLN A 4 -14.27 -44.52 -23.72
C GLN A 4 -13.58 -43.35 -24.42
N LEU A 5 -13.96 -42.11 -24.08
CA LEU A 5 -13.21 -40.90 -24.41
C LEU A 5 -12.31 -40.60 -23.21
N GLU A 6 -11.00 -40.69 -23.38
CA GLU A 6 -10.03 -40.23 -22.39
C GLU A 6 -9.96 -38.70 -22.45
N ILE A 7 -10.47 -38.04 -21.41
CA ILE A 7 -10.39 -36.59 -21.25
C ILE A 7 -9.06 -36.26 -20.57
N ASN A 8 -8.13 -35.69 -21.34
CA ASN A 8 -6.89 -35.08 -20.84
C ASN A 8 -7.22 -33.82 -20.02
N GLY A 9 -7.36 -33.97 -18.70
CA GLY A 9 -7.53 -32.86 -17.76
C GLY A 9 -6.19 -32.32 -17.27
N SER A 10 -5.59 -31.35 -17.96
CA SER A 10 -4.41 -30.63 -17.46
C SER A 10 -4.29 -29.20 -17.99
N THR A 11 -5.29 -28.34 -17.74
CA THR A 11 -5.19 -26.90 -18.07
C THR A 11 -6.00 -25.95 -17.16
N TYR A 12 -6.27 -26.31 -15.89
CA TYR A 12 -7.03 -25.42 -14.97
C TYR A 12 -6.33 -25.07 -13.63
N VAL A 13 -4.99 -25.13 -13.53
CA VAL A 13 -4.30 -24.87 -12.24
C VAL A 13 -3.28 -23.73 -12.24
N ASN A 14 -3.06 -23.03 -13.34
CA ASN A 14 -1.99 -22.01 -13.43
C ASN A 14 -2.43 -20.53 -13.28
N ASN A 15 -3.73 -20.21 -13.28
CA ASN A 15 -4.20 -18.81 -13.21
C ASN A 15 -4.50 -18.31 -11.78
N VAL A 16 -4.89 -19.20 -10.87
CA VAL A 16 -5.22 -18.86 -9.47
C VAL A 16 -4.00 -18.43 -8.67
N SER A 17 -2.84 -19.06 -8.91
CA SER A 17 -1.60 -18.76 -8.19
C SER A 17 -1.00 -17.39 -8.52
N ARG A 18 -1.28 -16.85 -9.72
CA ARG A 18 -0.79 -15.52 -10.15
C ARG A 18 -1.67 -14.40 -9.60
N SER A 19 -2.99 -14.57 -9.62
CA SER A 19 -3.97 -13.60 -9.09
C SER A 19 -3.78 -13.36 -7.58
N ASN A 20 -3.69 -14.44 -6.79
CA ASN A 20 -3.55 -14.35 -5.33
C ASN A 20 -2.25 -13.64 -4.90
N ASN A 21 -1.18 -13.81 -5.67
CA ASN A 21 0.11 -13.18 -5.37
C ASN A 21 0.04 -11.65 -5.58
N THR A 22 -0.67 -11.21 -6.62
CA THR A 22 -0.81 -9.77 -6.92
C THR A 22 -1.67 -9.03 -5.91
N GLU A 23 -2.77 -9.62 -5.44
CA GLU A 23 -3.60 -9.01 -4.40
C GLU A 23 -2.89 -8.96 -3.05
N THR A 24 -2.16 -10.02 -2.70
CA THR A 24 -1.36 -10.07 -1.46
C THR A 24 -0.29 -8.97 -1.46
N GLN A 25 0.46 -8.82 -2.55
CA GLN A 25 1.47 -7.76 -2.68
C GLN A 25 0.87 -6.36 -2.65
N LYS A 26 -0.29 -6.13 -3.30
CA LYS A 26 -1.02 -4.84 -3.24
C LYS A 26 -1.43 -4.52 -1.80
N ASN A 27 -1.99 -5.50 -1.08
CA ASN A 27 -2.40 -5.33 0.32
C ASN A 27 -1.22 -5.05 1.25
N GLU A 28 -0.11 -5.77 1.10
CA GLU A 28 1.11 -5.53 1.87
C GLU A 28 1.68 -4.13 1.61
N LYS A 29 1.72 -3.69 0.34
CA LYS A 29 2.16 -2.35 -0.03
C LYS A 29 1.25 -1.28 0.58
N LEU A 30 -0.07 -1.46 0.52
CA LEU A 30 -1.03 -0.53 1.11
C LEU A 30 -0.86 -0.44 2.62
N ALA A 31 -0.72 -1.58 3.30
CA ALA A 31 -0.48 -1.65 4.74
C ALA A 31 0.83 -0.93 5.13
N LYS A 32 1.91 -1.16 4.36
CA LYS A 32 3.19 -0.49 4.55
C LYS A 32 3.06 1.03 4.39
N THR A 33 2.42 1.49 3.31
CA THR A 33 2.21 2.93 3.08
C THR A 33 1.40 3.57 4.21
N CYS A 34 0.37 2.90 4.71
CA CYS A 34 -0.41 3.39 5.85
C CYS A 34 0.45 3.54 7.13
N LYS A 35 1.38 2.61 7.36
CA LYS A 35 2.36 2.68 8.46
C LYS A 35 3.37 3.81 8.28
N ASP A 36 3.83 4.02 7.05
CA ASP A 36 4.73 5.13 6.71
C ASP A 36 4.05 6.49 6.96
N PHE A 37 2.75 6.62 6.66
CA PHE A 37 1.98 7.83 7.00
C PHE A 37 1.85 8.04 8.51
N GLU A 38 1.57 6.98 9.28
CA GLU A 38 1.53 7.08 10.75
C GLU A 38 2.90 7.50 11.32
N SER A 39 4.01 7.01 10.76
CA SER A 39 5.36 7.44 11.13
C SER A 39 5.57 8.95 10.92
N VAL A 40 5.12 9.50 9.79
CA VAL A 40 5.20 10.94 9.52
C VAL A 40 4.36 11.73 10.53
N PHE A 41 3.13 11.28 10.80
CA PHE A 41 2.26 11.90 11.78
C PHE A 41 2.90 11.91 13.18
N LEU A 42 3.43 10.76 13.62
CA LEU A 42 4.07 10.64 14.93
C LEU A 42 5.36 11.45 15.05
N THR A 43 6.10 11.62 13.95
CA THR A 43 7.26 12.52 13.89
C THR A 43 6.85 13.97 14.17
N ILE A 44 5.77 14.43 13.53
CA ILE A 44 5.24 15.78 13.73
C ILE A 44 4.73 15.94 15.16
N LEU A 45 3.95 14.98 15.64
CA LEU A 45 3.41 14.97 17.00
C LEU A 45 4.51 15.02 18.05
N TRP A 46 5.55 14.20 17.92
CA TRP A 46 6.71 14.21 18.82
C TRP A 46 7.37 15.58 18.84
N ARG A 47 7.62 16.18 17.68
CA ARG A 47 8.24 17.50 17.58
C ARG A 47 7.42 18.60 18.25
N ASP A 48 6.09 18.52 18.20
CA ASP A 48 5.22 19.51 18.85
C ASP A 48 5.17 19.27 20.38
N MET A 49 5.25 18.02 20.82
CA MET A 49 5.37 17.68 22.24
C MET A 49 6.72 18.13 22.83
N THR A 50 7.83 17.96 22.13
CA THR A 50 9.16 18.39 22.61
C THR A 50 9.24 19.92 22.70
N LYS A 51 8.74 20.63 21.68
CA LYS A 51 8.63 22.10 21.70
C LYS A 51 7.80 22.62 22.88
N SER A 52 6.65 22.00 23.16
CA SER A 52 5.76 22.45 24.24
C SER A 52 6.25 22.07 25.64
N SER A 53 7.04 21.00 25.76
CA SER A 53 7.65 20.57 27.04
C SER A 53 8.98 21.25 27.37
N GLY A 54 9.54 22.03 26.43
CA GLY A 54 10.87 22.64 26.59
C GLY A 54 12.04 21.65 26.41
N LEU A 55 11.76 20.41 26.01
CA LEU A 55 12.76 19.43 25.62
C LEU A 55 13.35 19.83 24.27
N ASN A 56 14.60 20.30 24.25
CA ASN A 56 15.34 20.58 23.02
C ASN A 56 16.54 19.64 22.92
N ALA A 57 16.55 18.78 21.90
CA ALA A 57 17.71 17.94 21.58
C ALA A 57 18.80 18.69 20.77
N GLY A 58 18.67 20.01 20.63
CA GLY A 58 19.60 20.85 19.86
C GLY A 58 19.61 20.47 18.38
N GLU A 59 20.80 20.37 17.79
CA GLU A 59 20.99 20.05 16.37
C GLU A 59 20.42 18.69 15.95
N TRP A 60 20.22 17.78 16.91
CA TRP A 60 19.71 16.43 16.66
C TRP A 60 18.18 16.33 16.67
N ASP A 61 17.46 17.41 16.97
CA ASP A 61 16.00 17.39 17.17
C ASP A 61 15.23 16.84 15.96
N VAL A 62 15.63 17.22 14.74
CA VAL A 62 14.99 16.75 13.51
C VAL A 62 15.19 15.25 13.32
N VAL A 63 16.43 14.76 13.48
CA VAL A 63 16.79 13.35 13.29
C VAL A 63 16.16 12.49 14.39
N LEU A 64 16.22 12.95 15.64
CA LEU A 64 15.62 12.27 16.78
C LEU A 64 14.09 12.15 16.62
N SER A 65 13.44 13.22 16.16
CA SER A 65 11.99 13.21 15.90
C SER A 65 11.59 12.17 14.85
N GLN A 66 12.37 12.04 13.78
CA GLN A 66 12.12 11.04 12.74
C GLN A 66 12.32 9.61 13.24
N ILE A 67 13.39 9.38 14.01
CA ILE A 67 13.67 8.07 14.62
C ILE A 67 12.54 7.70 15.57
N MET A 68 12.11 8.62 16.43
CA MET A 68 11.03 8.39 17.39
C MET A 68 9.70 8.11 16.70
N GLY A 69 9.32 8.94 15.70
CA GLY A 69 8.08 8.74 14.96
C GLY A 69 8.03 7.38 14.26
N LYS A 70 9.14 6.96 13.64
CA LYS A 70 9.26 5.65 13.01
C LYS A 70 9.22 4.51 14.02
N ALA A 71 10.01 4.60 15.10
CA ALA A 71 10.05 3.58 16.14
C ALA A 71 8.68 3.38 16.79
N TRP A 72 7.94 4.46 17.03
CA TRP A 72 6.60 4.40 17.59
C TRP A 72 5.58 3.80 16.63
N ALA A 73 5.60 4.19 15.35
CA ALA A 73 4.76 3.55 14.33
C ALA A 73 5.08 2.05 14.20
N GLU A 74 6.37 1.67 14.32
CA GLU A 74 6.81 0.29 14.30
C GLU A 74 6.38 -0.53 15.52
N ALA A 75 6.35 0.09 16.70
CA ALA A 75 5.89 -0.51 17.95
C ALA A 75 4.35 -0.62 18.07
N GLY A 76 3.60 -0.25 17.03
CA GLY A 76 2.14 -0.35 16.98
C GLY A 76 1.42 1.00 16.90
N GLY A 77 2.15 2.11 17.06
CA GLY A 77 1.65 3.47 16.87
C GLY A 77 0.45 3.82 17.74
N ILE A 78 -0.39 4.71 17.22
CA ILE A 78 -1.67 5.12 17.85
C ILE A 78 -2.87 4.45 17.17
N GLY A 79 -2.62 3.67 16.10
CA GLY A 79 -3.63 2.97 15.32
C GLY A 79 -4.11 3.71 14.07
N LEU A 80 -3.45 4.80 13.68
CA LEU A 80 -3.82 5.57 12.49
C LEU A 80 -3.63 4.73 11.21
N ALA A 81 -2.54 3.96 11.12
CA ALA A 81 -2.30 3.08 9.97
C ALA A 81 -3.45 2.09 9.75
N LYS A 82 -4.04 1.56 10.83
CA LYS A 82 -5.19 0.63 10.77
C LYS A 82 -6.45 1.32 10.25
N VAL A 83 -6.70 2.56 10.66
CA VAL A 83 -7.84 3.35 10.18
C VAL A 83 -7.67 3.66 8.69
N LEU A 84 -6.49 4.15 8.29
CA LEU A 84 -6.16 4.43 6.89
C LEU A 84 -6.32 3.20 6.02
N TYR A 85 -5.75 2.07 6.45
CA TYR A 85 -5.87 0.80 5.73
C TYR A 85 -7.33 0.40 5.54
N LYS A 86 -8.13 0.45 6.61
CA LYS A 86 -9.56 0.07 6.56
C LYS A 86 -10.37 0.95 5.60
N GLN A 87 -10.04 2.24 5.49
CA GLN A 87 -10.74 3.14 4.57
C GLN A 87 -10.31 2.91 3.13
N LEU A 88 -8.99 2.83 2.89
CA LEU A 88 -8.41 2.70 1.55
C LEU A 88 -8.62 1.32 0.95
N SER A 89 -8.60 0.26 1.76
CA SER A 89 -8.84 -1.11 1.28
C SER A 89 -10.28 -1.30 0.80
N LYS A 90 -11.24 -0.61 1.43
CA LYS A 90 -12.65 -0.62 1.03
C LYS A 90 -12.88 0.12 -0.28
N SER A 91 -12.27 1.29 -0.44
CA SER A 91 -12.36 2.03 -1.70
C SER A 91 -11.67 1.30 -2.87
N SER A 92 -10.62 0.51 -2.59
CA SER A 92 -9.95 -0.27 -3.64
C SER A 92 -10.81 -1.43 -4.16
N SER A 93 -11.62 -2.06 -3.30
CA SER A 93 -12.51 -3.16 -3.72
C SER A 93 -13.72 -2.70 -4.56
N GLU A 94 -14.05 -1.41 -4.54
CA GLU A 94 -15.21 -0.85 -5.23
C GLU A 94 -14.88 -0.34 -6.65
N ASN A 95 -13.59 -0.25 -7.02
CA ASN A 95 -13.13 0.30 -8.30
C ASN A 95 -12.53 -0.75 -9.27
N ASP A 96 -12.52 -2.04 -8.94
CA ASP A 96 -11.87 -3.10 -9.75
C ASP A 96 -12.75 -3.63 -10.92
N LEU A 97 -13.73 -2.85 -11.39
CA LEU A 97 -14.61 -3.18 -12.53
C LEU A 97 -14.41 -2.28 -13.77
N GLY A 98 -13.26 -1.62 -13.92
CA GLY A 98 -13.05 -0.67 -15.02
C GLY A 98 -11.66 -0.69 -15.62
N ASP A 99 -11.52 -1.40 -16.73
CA ASP A 99 -10.85 -0.95 -17.96
C ASP A 99 -9.43 -0.37 -17.87
N ASP A 100 -8.46 -1.18 -18.29
CA ASP A 100 -7.23 -0.68 -18.94
C ASP A 100 -6.95 -1.56 -20.17
N ASN A 101 -7.78 -1.40 -21.21
CA ASN A 101 -7.33 -1.73 -22.56
C ASN A 101 -6.34 -0.64 -22.98
N GLY A 102 -5.07 -1.04 -23.12
CA GLY A 102 -3.98 -0.20 -23.60
C GLY A 102 -4.27 0.43 -24.96
N GLY A 103 -4.91 1.59 -24.94
CA GLY A 103 -5.02 2.50 -26.06
C GLY A 103 -3.64 3.07 -26.36
N GLU A 104 -3.02 2.53 -27.40
CA GLU A 104 -1.81 3.04 -28.04
C GLU A 104 -1.97 4.53 -28.35
N PHE A 105 -1.25 5.37 -27.61
CA PHE A 105 -1.17 6.81 -27.84
C PHE A 105 -0.37 7.06 -29.11
N LEU A 106 -1.07 7.26 -30.23
CA LEU A 106 -0.47 7.77 -31.46
C LEU A 106 -0.29 9.28 -31.33
N PRO A 107 0.93 9.83 -31.47
CA PRO A 107 1.13 11.27 -31.45
C PRO A 107 0.50 11.90 -32.70
N ALA A 108 -0.27 12.96 -32.50
CA ALA A 108 -0.81 13.77 -33.59
C ALA A 108 0.34 14.51 -34.30
N GLU A 109 0.43 14.37 -35.63
CA GLU A 109 1.31 15.18 -36.45
C GLU A 109 0.89 16.66 -36.38
N GLU A 110 1.84 17.52 -36.02
CA GLU A 110 1.74 18.97 -36.22
C GLU A 110 1.91 19.28 -37.71
N SER A 111 0.84 19.72 -38.36
CA SER A 111 0.93 20.40 -39.65
C SER A 111 1.32 21.86 -39.44
N GLN A 112 2.46 22.26 -40.00
CA GLN A 112 2.82 23.67 -40.24
C GLN A 112 1.96 24.28 -41.34
#